data_AF-A0A256XC69-F1
#
_entry.id   AF-A0A256XC69-F1
#
_cell.length_a   1.000
_cell.length_b   1.000
_cell.length_c   1.000
_cell.angle_alpha   90.00
_cell.angle_beta   90.00
_cell.angle_gamma   90.00
#
_symmetry.space_group_name_H-M   'P 1'
#
loop_
_entity.id
_entity.type
_entity.pdbx_description
1 polymer ?
#
loop_
_entity_poly.entity_id
_entity_poly.type
_entity_poly.pdbx_seq_one_letter_code
_entity_poly.pdbx_strand_id
1 'polypeptide(L)'
;MNYIVLIIAAIMISSIIVFSAVVHRISFRAVEVNFDDILCLYDKLRYGDSVTLNYDVYVREKKHVLSICFENGCKDIPLFETIISIRSSNLPEYGNNSLLCNDYFNFYTNRTHAILNSCIFIKEHGHTIVVYYVKPFREGRYSRLIFFEGEVDYVVLYVKNAKLLIDDVEVVEVSGFSIVELRQVLLLP
;
A
#
# COMPACT_ATOMS: atom_id res chain seq x y z
N MET A 1 36.46 10.74 50.59
CA MET A 1 35.67 10.49 49.36
C MET A 1 34.99 11.80 48.99
N ASN A 2 35.30 12.41 47.83
CA ASN A 2 34.29 13.10 47.01
C ASN A 2 34.81 13.88 45.78
N TYR A 3 36.07 14.31 45.66
CA TYR A 3 36.49 15.03 44.43
C TYR A 3 36.85 14.07 43.28
N ILE A 4 37.58 12.98 43.56
CA ILE A 4 37.95 11.98 42.54
C ILE A 4 36.69 11.32 41.96
N VAL A 5 35.72 10.99 42.82
CA VAL A 5 34.44 10.40 42.40
C VAL A 5 33.63 11.39 41.56
N LEU A 6 33.63 12.69 41.92
CA LEU A 6 32.99 13.75 41.14
C LEU A 6 33.64 13.91 39.76
N ILE A 7 34.96 13.86 39.67
CA ILE A 7 35.68 13.95 38.39
C ILE A 7 35.33 12.77 37.48
N ILE A 8 35.34 11.54 38.03
CA ILE A 8 34.98 10.33 37.25
C ILE A 8 33.52 10.41 36.79
N ALA A 9 32.60 10.85 37.66
CA ALA A 9 31.19 11.04 37.29
C ALA A 9 31.01 12.10 36.20
N ALA A 10 31.74 13.22 36.28
CA ALA A 10 31.69 14.28 35.26
C ALA A 10 32.23 13.81 33.90
N ILE A 11 33.29 12.99 33.90
CA ILE A 11 33.83 12.38 32.67
C ILE A 11 32.84 11.38 32.07
N MET A 12 32.19 10.55 32.89
CA MET A 12 31.18 9.59 32.43
C MET A 12 29.96 10.30 31.83
N ILE A 13 29.43 11.33 32.50
CA ILE A 13 28.26 12.08 32.03
C ILE A 13 28.61 12.82 30.73
N SER A 14 29.75 13.49 30.66
CA SER A 14 30.17 14.21 29.44
C SER A 14 30.40 13.24 28.26
N SER A 15 30.98 12.06 28.51
CA SER A 15 31.14 11.03 27.49
C SER A 15 29.81 10.48 26.97
N ILE A 16 28.82 10.28 27.85
CA ILE A 16 27.47 9.84 27.46
C ILE A 16 26.76 10.91 26.62
N ILE A 17 26.90 12.19 26.97
CA ILE A 17 26.32 13.31 26.20
C ILE A 17 26.97 13.41 24.81
N VAL A 18 28.30 13.29 24.73
CA VAL A 18 29.01 13.29 23.44
C VAL A 18 28.61 12.07 22.63
N PHE A 19 28.50 10.89 23.24
CA PHE A 19 28.09 9.66 22.58
C PHE A 19 26.65 9.77 22.06
N SER A 20 25.69 10.29 22.83
CA SER A 20 24.32 10.48 22.35
C SER A 20 24.23 11.51 21.22
N ALA A 21 25.00 12.59 21.28
CA ALA A 21 25.10 13.58 20.22
C ALA A 21 25.75 13.02 18.94
N VAL A 22 26.78 12.17 19.08
CA VAL A 22 27.47 11.52 17.96
C VAL A 22 26.62 10.40 17.36
N VAL A 23 25.99 9.56 18.18
CA VAL A 23 25.11 8.48 17.70
C VAL A 23 23.91 9.04 16.94
N HIS A 24 23.33 10.16 17.37
CA HIS A 24 22.30 10.85 16.59
C HIS A 24 22.84 11.47 15.27
N ARG A 25 24.14 11.77 15.19
CA ARG A 25 24.80 12.27 13.97
C ARG A 25 25.33 11.17 13.05
N ILE A 26 25.54 9.96 13.56
CA ILE A 26 25.63 8.74 12.75
C ILE A 26 24.20 8.40 12.31
N SER A 27 23.60 9.34 11.59
CA SER A 27 22.52 9.09 10.67
C SER A 27 23.04 7.98 9.76
N PHE A 28 22.47 6.77 9.90
CA PHE A 28 22.51 5.80 8.82
C PHE A 28 22.14 6.59 7.57
N ARG A 29 23.11 6.78 6.66
CA ARG A 29 22.84 7.37 5.34
C ARG A 29 21.70 6.55 4.78
N ALA A 30 20.49 7.12 4.81
CA ALA A 30 19.36 6.54 4.12
C ALA A 30 19.84 6.37 2.68
N VAL A 31 19.82 5.14 2.17
CA VAL A 31 20.16 4.88 0.77
C VAL A 31 19.27 5.81 -0.05
N GLU A 32 19.88 6.71 -0.80
CA GLU A 32 19.14 7.59 -1.69
C GLU A 32 18.59 6.71 -2.80
N VAL A 33 17.26 6.60 -2.85
CA VAL A 33 16.57 5.73 -3.80
C VAL A 33 16.42 6.50 -5.10
N ASN A 34 16.97 6.00 -6.20
CA ASN A 34 16.84 6.68 -7.48
C ASN A 34 15.46 6.45 -8.12
N PHE A 35 15.07 7.33 -9.03
CA PHE A 35 13.81 7.18 -9.77
C PHE A 35 13.74 5.86 -10.55
N ASP A 36 14.87 5.41 -11.12
CA ASP A 36 14.94 4.14 -11.86
C ASP A 36 14.68 2.92 -10.96
N ASP A 37 15.15 2.94 -9.71
CA ASP A 37 14.88 1.87 -8.74
C ASP A 37 13.39 1.82 -8.40
N ILE A 38 12.75 2.99 -8.30
CA ILE A 38 11.31 3.11 -8.03
C ILE A 38 10.49 2.61 -9.23
N LEU A 39 10.90 2.92 -10.45
CA LEU A 39 10.24 2.40 -11.66
C LEU A 39 10.40 0.88 -11.77
N CYS A 40 11.58 0.34 -11.46
CA CYS A 40 11.79 -1.11 -11.43
C CYS A 40 10.89 -1.79 -10.38
N LEU A 41 10.73 -1.16 -9.20
CA LEU A 41 9.78 -1.62 -8.21
C LEU A 41 8.34 -1.59 -8.74
N TYR A 42 7.92 -0.46 -9.33
CA TYR A 42 6.59 -0.34 -9.93
C TYR A 42 6.30 -1.44 -10.94
N ASP A 43 7.21 -1.68 -11.89
CA ASP A 43 7.02 -2.70 -12.93
C ASP A 43 6.83 -4.09 -12.32
N LYS A 44 7.59 -4.44 -11.28
CA LYS A 44 7.41 -5.72 -10.57
C LYS A 44 6.05 -5.82 -9.87
N LEU A 45 5.68 -4.78 -9.11
CA LEU A 45 4.42 -4.79 -8.36
C LEU A 45 3.20 -4.79 -9.30
N ARG A 46 3.30 -4.12 -10.46
CA ARG A 46 2.24 -4.07 -11.48
C ARG A 46 1.82 -5.47 -11.93
N TYR A 47 2.76 -6.41 -12.01
CA TYR A 47 2.53 -7.79 -12.42
C TYR A 47 2.37 -8.77 -11.26
N GLY A 48 2.39 -8.29 -10.02
CA GLY A 48 2.26 -9.15 -8.83
C GLY A 48 3.53 -9.91 -8.45
N ASP A 49 4.70 -9.45 -8.89
CA ASP A 49 5.97 -10.07 -8.54
C ASP A 49 6.41 -9.73 -7.11
N SER A 50 7.05 -10.70 -6.45
CA SER A 50 7.69 -10.48 -5.16
C SER A 50 9.07 -9.84 -5.32
N VAL A 51 9.43 -8.92 -4.44
CA VAL A 51 10.65 -8.11 -4.54
C VAL A 51 11.36 -7.94 -3.19
N THR A 52 12.68 -7.99 -3.22
CA THR A 52 13.56 -7.59 -2.11
C THR A 52 14.26 -6.29 -2.48
N LEU A 53 14.31 -5.36 -1.54
CA LEU A 53 14.75 -3.99 -1.71
C LEU A 53 16.01 -3.74 -0.89
N ASN A 54 16.87 -2.89 -1.42
CA ASN A 54 18.07 -2.42 -0.73
C ASN A 54 17.79 -1.17 0.12
N TYR A 55 16.51 -0.82 0.27
CA TYR A 55 15.98 0.33 1.02
C TYR A 55 14.62 -0.03 1.60
N ASP A 56 14.20 0.71 2.64
CA ASP A 56 12.88 0.53 3.24
C ASP A 56 11.83 1.35 2.50
N VAL A 57 10.65 0.76 2.32
CA VAL A 57 9.44 1.47 1.89
C VAL A 57 8.43 1.50 3.03
N TYR A 58 7.60 2.54 3.07
CA TYR A 58 6.56 2.65 4.08
C TYR A 58 5.21 2.24 3.49
N VAL A 59 4.62 1.19 4.04
CA VAL A 59 3.35 0.62 3.60
C VAL A 59 2.22 1.04 4.55
N ARG A 60 1.11 1.49 3.99
CA ARG A 60 -0.12 1.89 4.69
C ARG A 60 -1.34 1.22 4.10
N GLU A 61 -2.35 1.02 4.92
CA GLU A 61 -3.67 0.55 4.53
C GLU A 61 -4.62 1.73 4.37
N LYS A 62 -5.45 1.71 3.33
CA LYS A 62 -6.61 2.58 3.21
C LYS A 62 -7.84 1.72 2.92
N LYS A 63 -8.93 2.00 3.63
CA LYS A 63 -10.18 1.22 3.52
C LYS A 63 -11.14 1.89 2.55
N HIS A 64 -11.84 1.05 1.81
CA HIS A 64 -12.84 1.39 0.83
C HIS A 64 -14.08 0.53 1.05
N VAL A 65 -15.21 0.91 0.47
CA VAL A 65 -16.44 0.12 0.56
C VAL A 65 -16.95 -0.20 -0.84
N LEU A 66 -17.12 -1.49 -1.10
CA LEU A 66 -17.93 -1.98 -2.22
C LEU A 66 -19.36 -2.13 -1.75
N SER A 67 -20.25 -1.28 -2.28
CA SER A 67 -21.68 -1.36 -2.02
C SER A 67 -22.38 -2.01 -3.21
N ILE A 68 -23.03 -3.14 -2.98
CA ILE A 68 -23.90 -3.80 -3.94
C ILE A 68 -25.33 -3.38 -3.62
N CYS A 69 -25.84 -2.39 -4.34
CA CYS A 69 -27.15 -1.79 -4.10
C CYS A 69 -28.23 -2.38 -5.01
N PHE A 70 -29.37 -2.70 -4.41
CA PHE A 70 -30.60 -3.20 -5.02
C PHE A 70 -31.77 -2.31 -4.58
N GLU A 71 -32.95 -2.50 -5.17
CA GLU A 71 -34.14 -1.66 -4.87
C GLU A 71 -34.48 -1.57 -3.37
N ASN A 72 -34.13 -2.62 -2.60
CA ASN A 72 -34.49 -2.76 -1.19
C ASN A 72 -33.32 -2.51 -0.20
N GLY A 73 -32.16 -2.04 -0.68
CA GLY A 73 -31.02 -1.74 0.18
C GLY A 73 -29.67 -2.05 -0.45
N CYS A 74 -28.59 -1.89 0.32
CA CYS A 74 -27.23 -2.17 -0.12
C CYS A 74 -26.57 -3.19 0.78
N LYS A 75 -25.75 -4.06 0.18
CA LYS A 75 -24.80 -4.90 0.91
C LYS A 75 -23.41 -4.27 0.77
N ASP A 76 -22.85 -3.88 1.90
CA ASP A 76 -21.54 -3.25 1.96
C ASP A 76 -20.46 -4.27 2.30
N ILE A 77 -19.35 -4.20 1.58
CA ILE A 77 -18.22 -5.12 1.72
C ILE A 77 -16.94 -4.28 1.78
N PRO A 78 -16.09 -4.45 2.81
CA PRO A 78 -14.86 -3.67 2.91
C PRO A 78 -13.87 -4.12 1.83
N LEU A 79 -13.32 -3.15 1.10
CA LEU A 79 -12.18 -3.30 0.23
C LEU A 79 -10.97 -2.56 0.80
N PHE A 80 -9.77 -2.92 0.35
CA PHE A 80 -8.53 -2.37 0.87
C PHE A 80 -7.61 -1.91 -0.25
N GLU A 81 -6.97 -0.76 -0.03
CA GLU A 81 -5.90 -0.20 -0.82
C GLU A 81 -4.60 -0.26 0.01
N THR A 82 -3.53 -0.67 -0.65
CA THR A 82 -2.15 -0.62 -0.14
C THR A 82 -1.44 0.58 -0.74
N ILE A 83 -0.95 1.48 0.12
CA ILE A 83 -0.19 2.67 -0.25
C ILE A 83 1.27 2.47 0.15
N ILE A 84 2.17 2.43 -0.82
CA ILE A 84 3.61 2.34 -0.62
C ILE A 84 4.23 3.71 -0.85
N SER A 85 4.81 4.29 0.18
CA SER A 85 5.48 5.59 0.15
C SER A 85 6.99 5.44 0.18
N ILE A 86 7.67 6.09 -0.74
CA ILE A 86 9.14 6.10 -0.87
C ILE A 86 9.58 7.55 -0.92
N ARG A 87 10.53 7.92 -0.06
CA ARG A 87 11.09 9.28 -0.04
C ARG A 87 12.35 9.31 -0.89
N SER A 88 12.43 10.26 -1.82
CA SER A 88 13.61 10.50 -2.65
C SER A 88 13.79 11.99 -2.92
N SER A 89 15.03 12.42 -3.09
CA SER A 89 15.34 13.74 -3.65
C SER A 89 14.92 13.80 -5.12
N ASN A 90 14.53 14.99 -5.58
CA ASN A 90 14.53 15.36 -7.01
C ASN A 90 13.78 14.41 -7.96
N LEU A 91 12.62 13.90 -7.55
CA LEU A 91 11.75 13.14 -8.45
C LEU A 91 11.10 14.06 -9.50
N PRO A 92 10.77 13.56 -10.69
CA PRO A 92 9.85 14.27 -11.58
C PRO A 92 8.45 14.34 -10.93
N GLU A 93 7.59 15.23 -11.43
CA GLU A 93 6.15 15.11 -11.23
C GLU A 93 5.60 14.21 -12.32
N TYR A 94 5.01 13.08 -11.94
CA TYR A 94 4.59 12.05 -12.88
C TYR A 94 3.42 11.24 -12.32
N GLY A 95 2.59 10.71 -13.22
CA GLY A 95 1.61 9.67 -12.90
C GLY A 95 0.23 10.19 -12.47
N ASN A 96 -0.60 9.26 -11.97
CA ASN A 96 -1.97 9.50 -11.53
C ASN A 96 -2.22 8.72 -10.24
N ASN A 97 -3.05 9.30 -9.35
CA ASN A 97 -3.46 8.71 -8.10
C ASN A 97 -4.91 8.18 -8.17
N SER A 98 -5.24 7.43 -9.23
CA SER A 98 -6.58 6.86 -9.40
C SER A 98 -6.73 5.59 -8.57
N LEU A 99 -7.89 5.43 -7.90
CA LEU A 99 -8.25 4.21 -7.19
C LEU A 99 -8.61 3.06 -8.15
N LEU A 100 -9.19 3.39 -9.30
CA LEU A 100 -9.55 2.43 -10.34
C LEU A 100 -8.47 2.45 -11.44
N CYS A 101 -7.90 1.29 -11.74
CA CYS A 101 -6.97 1.13 -12.86
C CYS A 101 -6.94 -0.32 -13.36
N ASN A 102 -6.23 -0.55 -14.46
CA ASN A 102 -6.20 -1.85 -15.16
C ASN A 102 -5.15 -2.83 -14.61
N ASP A 103 -4.36 -2.39 -13.62
CA ASP A 103 -3.23 -3.10 -13.07
C ASP A 103 -3.29 -3.12 -11.54
N TYR A 104 -2.45 -3.92 -10.88
CA TYR A 104 -2.47 -3.98 -9.42
C TYR A 104 -2.07 -2.68 -8.74
N PHE A 105 -1.19 -1.89 -9.36
CA PHE A 105 -0.66 -0.65 -8.79
C PHE A 105 -0.69 0.48 -9.82
N ASN A 106 -0.97 1.68 -9.33
CA ASN A 106 -0.70 2.95 -9.97
C ASN A 106 0.54 3.59 -9.36
N PHE A 107 1.17 4.48 -10.12
CA PHE A 107 2.36 5.21 -9.70
C PHE A 107 2.14 6.71 -9.81
N TYR A 108 2.57 7.44 -8.77
CA TYR A 108 2.52 8.90 -8.70
C TYR A 108 3.76 9.43 -7.98
N THR A 109 4.29 10.58 -8.43
CA THR A 109 5.41 11.27 -7.77
C THR A 109 5.18 12.76 -7.61
N ASN A 110 5.70 13.36 -6.52
CA ASN A 110 5.55 14.78 -6.21
C ASN A 110 6.88 15.47 -5.81
N ARG A 111 7.94 15.26 -6.60
CA ARG A 111 9.33 15.71 -6.39
C ARG A 111 10.07 15.15 -5.18
N THR A 112 9.36 14.83 -4.11
CA THR A 112 9.95 14.41 -2.83
C THR A 112 9.52 13.00 -2.42
N HIS A 113 8.37 12.55 -2.93
CA HIS A 113 7.84 11.23 -2.66
C HIS A 113 7.41 10.57 -3.95
N ALA A 114 7.66 9.27 -3.98
CA ALA A 114 7.05 8.32 -4.89
C ALA A 114 6.00 7.53 -4.11
N ILE A 115 4.84 7.39 -4.73
CA ILE A 115 3.66 6.74 -4.18
C ILE A 115 3.25 5.65 -5.16
N LEU A 116 3.23 4.40 -4.68
CA LEU A 116 2.69 3.26 -5.41
C LEU A 116 1.43 2.84 -4.69
N ASN A 117 0.27 3.07 -5.31
CA ASN A 117 -1.03 2.79 -4.72
C ASN A 117 -1.65 1.61 -5.43
N SER A 118 -2.10 0.62 -4.66
CA SER A 118 -2.79 -0.50 -5.26
C SER A 118 -4.16 -0.07 -5.76
N CYS A 119 -4.53 -0.46 -6.96
CA CYS A 119 -5.86 -0.17 -7.47
C CYS A 119 -6.87 -1.24 -7.06
N ILE A 120 -8.14 -0.87 -7.11
CA ILE A 120 -9.22 -1.82 -7.24
C ILE A 120 -9.43 -2.06 -8.74
N PHE A 121 -9.30 -3.32 -9.15
CA PHE A 121 -9.39 -3.72 -10.53
C PHE A 121 -10.63 -4.61 -10.75
N ILE A 122 -11.44 -4.26 -11.74
CA ILE A 122 -12.69 -4.97 -12.04
C ILE A 122 -12.60 -5.59 -13.43
N LYS A 123 -12.89 -6.89 -13.51
CA LYS A 123 -12.96 -7.66 -14.75
C LYS A 123 -14.32 -8.30 -14.91
N GLU A 124 -14.96 -8.08 -16.05
CA GLU A 124 -16.22 -8.71 -16.40
C GLU A 124 -16.01 -9.87 -17.39
N HIS A 125 -16.53 -11.04 -17.05
CA HIS A 125 -16.43 -12.26 -17.83
C HIS A 125 -17.76 -13.03 -17.82
N GLY A 126 -18.59 -12.78 -18.83
CA GLY A 126 -19.92 -13.40 -18.93
C GLY A 126 -20.79 -13.03 -17.72
N HIS A 127 -21.12 -14.02 -16.89
CA HIS A 127 -21.89 -13.82 -15.65
C HIS A 127 -21.02 -13.54 -14.42
N THR A 128 -19.69 -13.41 -14.56
CA THR A 128 -18.78 -13.24 -13.42
C THR A 128 -18.14 -11.86 -13.45
N ILE A 129 -18.18 -11.15 -12.33
CA ILE A 129 -17.52 -9.87 -12.10
C ILE A 129 -16.45 -10.11 -11.05
N VAL A 130 -15.19 -9.96 -11.42
CA VAL A 130 -14.07 -10.20 -10.51
C VAL A 130 -13.51 -8.87 -10.06
N VAL A 131 -13.55 -8.62 -8.75
CA VAL A 131 -13.00 -7.44 -8.08
C VAL A 131 -11.71 -7.84 -7.38
N TYR A 132 -10.58 -7.37 -7.89
CA TYR A 132 -9.25 -7.56 -7.32
C TYR A 132 -8.88 -6.38 -6.44
N TYR A 133 -8.29 -6.65 -5.29
CA TYR A 133 -7.76 -5.61 -4.41
C TYR A 133 -6.55 -6.14 -3.62
N VAL A 134 -5.61 -5.24 -3.28
CA VAL A 134 -4.39 -5.58 -2.56
C VAL A 134 -4.47 -5.04 -1.14
N LYS A 135 -4.40 -5.95 -0.17
CA LYS A 135 -4.41 -5.63 1.25
C LYS A 135 -3.01 -5.80 1.84
N PRO A 136 -2.48 -4.82 2.58
CA PRO A 136 -1.22 -5.03 3.28
C PRO A 136 -1.45 -5.93 4.50
N PHE A 137 -0.51 -6.83 4.79
CA PHE A 137 -0.62 -7.67 5.99
C PHE A 137 -0.58 -6.84 7.26
N ARG A 138 0.26 -5.80 7.27
CA ARG A 138 0.35 -4.80 8.33
C ARG A 138 0.91 -3.50 7.77
N GLU A 139 0.65 -2.39 8.45
CA GLU A 139 1.33 -1.12 8.16
C GLU A 139 2.74 -1.10 8.76
N GLY A 140 3.70 -0.51 8.06
CA GLY A 140 5.06 -0.41 8.57
C GLY A 140 6.12 -0.18 7.51
N ARG A 141 7.38 -0.33 7.92
CA ARG A 141 8.54 -0.26 7.03
C ARG A 141 8.95 -1.65 6.60
N TYR A 142 9.07 -1.85 5.29
CA TYR A 142 9.45 -3.14 4.70
C TYR A 142 10.59 -2.97 3.71
N SER A 143 11.53 -3.91 3.74
CA SER A 143 12.60 -4.08 2.76
C SER A 143 12.33 -5.26 1.82
N ARG A 144 11.20 -5.94 1.97
CA ARG A 144 10.74 -7.01 1.11
C ARG A 144 9.22 -6.94 1.01
N LEU A 145 8.71 -7.23 -0.18
CA LEU A 145 7.29 -7.22 -0.50
C LEU A 145 6.98 -8.52 -1.24
N ILE A 146 6.10 -9.34 -0.68
CA ILE A 146 5.71 -10.63 -1.25
C ILE A 146 4.23 -10.59 -1.57
N PHE A 147 3.89 -10.93 -2.80
CA PHE A 147 2.51 -11.14 -3.21
C PHE A 147 2.08 -12.55 -2.83
N PHE A 148 0.96 -12.64 -2.13
CA PHE A 148 0.34 -13.91 -1.78
C PHE A 148 -1.13 -13.85 -2.17
N GLU A 149 -1.58 -14.78 -3.01
CA GLU A 149 -3.00 -14.91 -3.33
C GLU A 149 -3.77 -15.29 -2.06
N GLY A 150 -4.65 -14.40 -1.64
CA GLY A 150 -5.42 -14.53 -0.42
C GLY A 150 -6.74 -15.29 -0.65
N GLU A 151 -7.70 -14.99 0.21
CA GLU A 151 -9.04 -15.58 0.13
C GLU A 151 -9.81 -15.04 -1.08
N VAL A 152 -10.67 -15.90 -1.62
CA VAL A 152 -11.64 -15.54 -2.65
C VAL A 152 -13.02 -15.66 -2.04
N ASP A 153 -13.71 -14.53 -1.91
CA ASP A 153 -15.08 -14.47 -1.47
C ASP A 153 -16.04 -14.38 -2.66
N TYR A 154 -17.22 -14.95 -2.51
CA TYR A 154 -18.23 -14.99 -3.56
C TYR A 154 -19.53 -14.35 -3.09
N VAL A 155 -20.09 -13.50 -3.94
CA VAL A 155 -21.45 -12.98 -3.78
C VAL A 155 -22.26 -13.34 -5.02
N VAL A 156 -23.20 -14.26 -4.87
CA VAL A 156 -24.11 -14.65 -5.96
C VAL A 156 -25.31 -13.70 -5.97
N LEU A 157 -25.57 -13.11 -7.13
CA LEU A 157 -26.65 -12.15 -7.35
C LEU A 157 -27.65 -12.73 -8.37
N TYR A 158 -28.94 -12.59 -8.05
CA TYR A 158 -30.03 -12.81 -8.99
C TYR A 158 -31.06 -11.69 -8.81
N VAL A 159 -30.94 -10.66 -9.64
CA VAL A 159 -31.62 -9.37 -9.43
C VAL A 159 -32.07 -8.78 -10.75
N LYS A 160 -33.12 -7.95 -10.72
CA LYS A 160 -33.57 -7.25 -11.94
C LYS A 160 -32.57 -6.17 -12.35
N ASN A 161 -32.19 -5.31 -11.41
CA ASN A 161 -31.12 -4.31 -11.51
C ASN A 161 -30.40 -4.21 -10.17
N ALA A 162 -29.06 -4.23 -10.19
CA ALA A 162 -28.21 -3.87 -9.08
C ALA A 162 -27.04 -3.01 -9.55
N LYS A 163 -26.56 -2.16 -8.66
CA LYS A 163 -25.42 -1.27 -8.90
C LYS A 163 -24.29 -1.65 -7.97
N LEU A 164 -23.10 -1.81 -8.52
CA LEU A 164 -21.86 -1.93 -7.76
C LEU A 164 -21.25 -0.54 -7.68
N LEU A 165 -21.03 -0.08 -6.46
CA LEU A 165 -20.46 1.22 -6.15
C LEU A 165 -19.17 1.00 -5.35
N ILE A 166 -18.12 1.73 -5.66
CA ILE A 166 -16.92 1.81 -4.80
C ILE A 166 -16.88 3.22 -4.25
N ASP A 167 -16.98 3.37 -2.93
CA ASP A 167 -17.09 4.67 -2.24
C ASP A 167 -18.15 5.58 -2.91
N ASP A 168 -19.36 5.04 -3.09
CA ASP A 168 -20.50 5.71 -3.75
C ASP A 168 -20.32 6.04 -5.24
N VAL A 169 -19.20 5.67 -5.86
CA VAL A 169 -18.97 5.83 -7.30
C VAL A 169 -19.40 4.57 -8.03
N GLU A 170 -20.34 4.71 -8.97
CA GLU A 170 -20.86 3.60 -9.76
C GLU A 170 -19.77 3.05 -10.69
N VAL A 171 -19.51 1.75 -10.58
CA VAL A 171 -18.49 1.07 -11.38
C VAL A 171 -19.06 0.05 -12.35
N VAL A 172 -20.15 -0.62 -11.97
CA VAL A 172 -20.82 -1.64 -12.81
C VAL A 172 -22.32 -1.65 -12.52
N GLU A 173 -23.13 -1.80 -13.57
CA GLU A 173 -24.55 -2.12 -13.47
C GLU A 173 -24.79 -3.58 -13.85
N VAL A 174 -25.61 -4.28 -13.05
CA VAL A 174 -25.83 -5.72 -13.16
C VAL A 174 -27.32 -6.01 -13.27
N SER A 175 -27.70 -6.82 -14.25
CA SER A 175 -29.06 -7.33 -14.41
C SER A 175 -29.04 -8.84 -14.64
N GLY A 176 -30.02 -9.54 -14.07
CA GLY A 176 -30.14 -10.99 -14.13
C GLY A 176 -29.24 -11.72 -13.14
N PHE A 177 -28.71 -12.87 -13.58
CA PHE A 177 -27.81 -13.71 -12.80
C PHE A 177 -26.35 -13.28 -12.99
N SER A 178 -25.67 -13.00 -11.88
CA SER A 178 -24.23 -12.73 -11.86
C SER A 178 -23.57 -13.23 -10.58
N ILE A 179 -22.27 -13.49 -10.65
CA ILE A 179 -21.41 -13.85 -9.52
C ILE A 179 -20.37 -12.75 -9.38
N VAL A 180 -20.31 -12.12 -8.20
CA VAL A 180 -19.24 -11.18 -7.86
C VAL A 180 -18.18 -11.95 -7.08
N GLU A 181 -17.00 -12.10 -7.66
CA GLU A 181 -15.82 -12.69 -7.01
C GLU A 181 -14.96 -11.57 -6.44
N LEU A 182 -14.68 -11.63 -5.14
CA LEU A 182 -13.77 -10.71 -4.46
C LEU A 182 -12.45 -11.44 -4.27
N ARG A 183 -11.43 -11.05 -5.03
CA ARG A 183 -10.10 -11.67 -4.97
C ARG A 183 -9.14 -10.79 -4.21
N GLN A 184 -8.81 -11.23 -2.99
CA GLN A 184 -7.84 -10.55 -2.17
C GLN A 184 -6.43 -10.99 -2.54
N VAL A 185 -5.53 -10.03 -2.66
CA VAL A 185 -4.09 -10.25 -2.72
C VAL A 185 -3.47 -9.66 -1.45
N LEU A 186 -2.68 -10.46 -0.73
CA LEU A 186 -1.95 -10.02 0.45
C LEU A 186 -0.55 -9.53 0.07
N LEU A 187 -0.18 -8.35 0.56
CA LEU A 187 1.19 -7.84 0.51
C LEU A 187 1.88 -8.11 1.85
N LEU A 188 2.76 -9.10 1.87
CA LEU A 188 3.51 -9.53 3.05
C LEU A 188 4.91 -8.88 3.09
N PRO A 189 5.50 -8.72 4.29
CA PRO A 189 6.90 -8.30 4.44
C PRO A 189 7.91 -9.37 4.02
#